data_AF-A0A7X1RNP4-F1
#
_entry.id   AF-A0A7X1RNP4-F1
#
_cell.length_a   1.000
_cell.length_b   1.000
_cell.length_c   1.000
_cell.angle_alpha   90.00
_cell.angle_beta   90.00
_cell.angle_gamma   90.00
#
_symmetry.space_group_name_H-M   'P 1'
#
loop_
_entity.id
_entity.type
_entity.pdbx_description
1 polymer ?
#
loop_
_entity_poly.entity_id
_entity_poly.type
_entity_poly.pdbx_seq_one_letter_code
_entity_poly.pdbx_strand_id
1 'polypeptide(L)'
;MFEKLILYSPIIIFVLSYILRFFGRLRFTIFIDELISGDKIKYFSHILFFSIVSYIYWLCYQYKISLFNLESDDLDIASVFSVVLAIWSCYGVYVGFLQFMVGYDNKEKGTYLGYQKMDFLTDSNVWYHLTNSWEFIGSLLLSIIIPLIVKFNASAGIHYQYIWQAIIGFLLILFIFLLKFSLKVAKTTIFINKNTDGRLKEFIESDIENRYHRYFNRLLKQKFSHGARKSYFKQVRVDLSKIDNAKDKSTFLEFIYCNISSEEIIGILKEFEVGDIFNYKCFIK
;
A
#
# COMPACT_ATOMS: atom_id res chain seq x y z
N MET A 1 9.46 -38.99 -15.90
CA MET A 1 9.11 -37.91 -14.94
C MET A 1 9.44 -36.51 -15.49
N PHE A 2 10.55 -36.32 -16.23
CA PHE A 2 10.88 -35.07 -16.95
C PHE A 2 10.00 -34.77 -18.18
N GLU A 3 9.42 -35.77 -18.84
CA GLU A 3 8.62 -35.55 -20.06
C GLU A 3 7.32 -34.76 -19.83
N LYS A 4 6.68 -34.93 -18.65
CA LYS A 4 5.51 -34.12 -18.27
C LYS A 4 5.90 -32.68 -17.91
N LEU A 5 7.13 -32.47 -17.45
CA LEU A 5 7.68 -31.15 -17.17
C LEU A 5 7.92 -30.36 -18.47
N ILE A 6 8.28 -31.06 -19.56
CA ILE A 6 8.39 -30.50 -20.91
C ILE A 6 7.01 -30.27 -21.53
N LEU A 7 6.01 -31.12 -21.29
CA LEU A 7 4.67 -30.96 -21.87
C LEU A 7 3.91 -29.75 -21.29
N TYR A 8 4.09 -29.48 -19.98
CA TYR A 8 3.56 -28.27 -19.35
C TYR A 8 4.55 -27.10 -19.40
N SER A 9 5.77 -27.26 -19.90
CA SER A 9 6.74 -26.18 -20.07
C SER A 9 6.19 -25.05 -20.95
N PRO A 10 5.55 -25.29 -22.11
CA PRO A 10 4.96 -24.23 -22.90
C PRO A 10 3.84 -23.52 -22.16
N ILE A 11 2.97 -24.24 -21.44
CA ILE A 11 1.81 -23.65 -20.74
C ILE A 11 2.24 -22.92 -19.47
N ILE A 12 3.22 -23.45 -18.73
CA ILE A 12 3.81 -22.81 -17.55
C ILE A 12 4.67 -21.64 -17.97
N ILE A 13 5.47 -21.73 -19.05
CA ILE A 13 6.16 -20.57 -19.63
C ILE A 13 5.14 -19.60 -20.22
N PHE A 14 4.00 -20.05 -20.74
CA PHE A 14 2.97 -19.15 -21.27
C PHE A 14 2.25 -18.44 -20.14
N VAL A 15 1.88 -19.12 -19.05
CA VAL A 15 1.23 -18.53 -17.85
C VAL A 15 2.24 -17.72 -17.04
N LEU A 16 3.47 -18.17 -16.87
CA LEU A 16 4.56 -17.43 -16.23
C LEU A 16 4.98 -16.25 -17.10
N SER A 17 5.01 -16.38 -18.43
CA SER A 17 5.21 -15.25 -19.34
C SER A 17 3.98 -14.35 -19.36
N TYR A 18 2.76 -14.85 -19.18
CA TYR A 18 1.56 -14.02 -19.13
C TYR A 18 1.50 -13.30 -17.79
N ILE A 19 1.93 -13.92 -16.69
CA ILE A 19 2.14 -13.29 -15.39
C ILE A 19 3.32 -12.31 -15.48
N LEU A 20 4.46 -12.67 -16.06
CA LEU A 20 5.63 -11.81 -16.28
C LEU A 20 5.41 -10.73 -17.34
N ARG A 21 4.43 -10.88 -18.24
CA ARG A 21 4.04 -9.93 -19.30
C ARG A 21 2.79 -9.16 -18.88
N PHE A 22 2.04 -9.63 -17.90
CA PHE A 22 1.09 -8.85 -17.10
C PHE A 22 1.90 -7.94 -16.18
N PHE A 23 2.85 -8.49 -15.41
CA PHE A 23 3.93 -7.79 -14.69
C PHE A 23 4.95 -7.09 -15.61
N GLY A 24 4.97 -7.38 -16.91
CA GLY A 24 5.95 -6.84 -17.88
C GLY A 24 5.37 -5.77 -18.81
N ARG A 25 4.06 -5.82 -19.10
CA ARG A 25 3.28 -4.65 -19.54
C ARG A 25 3.10 -3.68 -18.38
N LEU A 26 2.98 -4.20 -17.16
CA LEU A 26 3.25 -3.47 -15.92
C LEU A 26 4.77 -3.36 -15.66
N ARG A 27 5.56 -2.96 -16.67
CA ARG A 27 6.89 -2.40 -16.41
C ARG A 27 6.73 -1.43 -15.25
N PHE A 28 7.30 -1.76 -14.09
CA PHE A 28 7.31 -0.95 -12.84
C PHE A 28 6.18 -1.04 -11.81
N THR A 29 5.30 -2.07 -11.69
CA THR A 29 4.25 -2.01 -10.62
C THR A 29 4.35 -2.94 -9.40
N ILE A 30 5.26 -3.91 -9.36
CA ILE A 30 5.72 -4.45 -8.05
C ILE A 30 6.60 -3.39 -7.32
N PHE A 31 6.95 -2.31 -8.03
CA PHE A 31 7.59 -1.09 -7.58
C PHE A 31 6.61 0.07 -7.36
N ILE A 32 5.28 -0.17 -7.37
CA ILE A 32 4.28 0.83 -6.98
C ILE A 32 4.29 0.98 -5.46
N ASP A 33 5.30 1.71 -4.99
CA ASP A 33 5.16 2.57 -3.83
C ASP A 33 4.54 3.92 -4.24
N GLU A 34 4.05 4.10 -5.48
CA GLU A 34 3.97 5.46 -6.08
C GLU A 34 2.75 5.76 -6.99
N LEU A 35 1.78 4.84 -7.15
CA LEU A 35 0.74 4.98 -8.20
C LEU A 35 -0.69 4.62 -7.80
N ILE A 36 -0.89 4.17 -6.57
CA ILE A 36 -2.23 3.98 -6.04
C ILE A 36 -2.25 4.82 -4.78
N SER A 37 -2.97 5.93 -4.75
CA SER A 37 -3.17 6.71 -3.52
C SER A 37 -4.62 6.57 -3.05
N GLY A 38 -4.79 6.46 -1.73
CA GLY A 38 -6.09 6.34 -1.06
C GLY A 38 -6.66 4.91 -0.97
N ASP A 39 -7.99 4.81 -0.85
CA ASP A 39 -8.72 3.58 -0.49
C ASP A 39 -8.47 2.37 -1.42
N LYS A 40 -8.00 2.61 -2.64
CA LYS A 40 -7.70 1.56 -3.62
C LYS A 40 -6.50 0.69 -3.22
N ILE A 41 -5.54 1.21 -2.45
CA ILE A 41 -4.40 0.39 -1.99
C ILE A 41 -4.88 -0.70 -1.06
N LYS A 42 -5.77 -0.38 -0.13
CA LYS A 42 -6.28 -1.35 0.86
C LYS A 42 -6.95 -2.53 0.14
N TYR A 43 -7.80 -2.25 -0.85
CA TYR A 43 -8.42 -3.29 -1.66
C TYR A 43 -7.37 -4.14 -2.41
N PHE A 44 -6.36 -3.50 -2.97
CA PHE A 44 -5.27 -4.20 -3.65
C PHE A 44 -4.44 -5.09 -2.70
N SER A 45 -4.17 -4.65 -1.46
CA SER A 45 -3.45 -5.47 -0.48
C SER A 45 -4.21 -6.73 -0.12
N HIS A 46 -5.55 -6.67 0.00
CA HIS A 46 -6.37 -7.85 0.24
C HIS A 46 -6.28 -8.85 -0.93
N ILE A 47 -6.41 -8.37 -2.17
CA ILE A 47 -6.27 -9.23 -3.36
C ILE A 47 -4.88 -9.87 -3.42
N LEU A 48 -3.84 -9.08 -3.12
CA LEU A 48 -2.46 -9.54 -3.15
C LEU A 48 -2.22 -10.65 -2.12
N PHE A 49 -2.79 -10.53 -0.91
CA PHE A 49 -2.76 -11.59 0.10
C PHE A 49 -3.34 -12.91 -0.44
N PHE A 50 -4.58 -12.87 -0.93
CA PHE A 50 -5.24 -14.08 -1.43
C PHE A 50 -4.50 -14.68 -2.62
N SER A 51 -3.92 -13.84 -3.49
CA SER A 51 -3.12 -14.29 -4.63
C SER A 51 -1.87 -15.06 -4.19
N ILE A 52 -1.10 -14.52 -3.22
CA ILE A 52 0.12 -15.17 -2.73
C ILE A 52 -0.21 -16.50 -2.03
N VAL A 53 -1.15 -16.48 -1.08
CA VAL A 53 -1.51 -17.68 -0.30
C VAL A 53 -2.08 -18.77 -1.21
N SER A 54 -2.98 -18.41 -2.13
CA SER A 54 -3.55 -19.39 -3.07
C SER A 54 -2.50 -19.97 -4.01
N TYR A 55 -1.54 -19.15 -4.45
CA TYR A 55 -0.46 -19.60 -5.31
C TYR A 55 0.47 -20.58 -4.60
N ILE A 56 0.90 -20.28 -3.37
CA ILE A 56 1.75 -21.19 -2.59
C ILE A 56 1.00 -22.48 -2.28
N TYR A 57 -0.27 -22.40 -1.85
CA TYR A 57 -1.10 -23.58 -1.61
C TYR A 57 -1.22 -24.45 -2.86
N TRP A 58 -1.50 -23.84 -4.02
CA TRP A 58 -1.61 -24.56 -5.30
C TRP A 58 -0.29 -25.25 -5.67
N LEU A 59 0.86 -24.57 -5.50
CA LEU A 59 2.17 -25.18 -5.71
C LEU A 59 2.40 -26.38 -4.79
N CYS A 60 2.17 -26.22 -3.49
CA CYS A 60 2.32 -27.31 -2.51
C CYS A 60 1.42 -28.50 -2.85
N TYR A 61 0.17 -28.25 -3.25
CA TYR A 61 -0.78 -29.30 -3.62
C TYR A 61 -0.40 -30.02 -4.91
N GLN A 62 -0.03 -29.30 -5.97
CA GLN A 62 0.31 -29.88 -7.28
C GLN A 62 1.57 -30.73 -7.24
N TYR A 63 2.62 -30.22 -6.58
CA TYR A 63 3.90 -30.89 -6.51
C TYR A 63 4.05 -31.81 -5.29
N LYS A 64 3.01 -31.89 -4.45
CA LYS A 64 3.03 -32.61 -3.16
C LYS A 64 4.26 -32.25 -2.32
N ILE A 65 4.66 -30.98 -2.39
CA ILE A 65 5.83 -30.48 -1.66
C ILE A 65 5.43 -30.32 -0.21
N SER A 66 6.04 -31.13 0.65
CA SER A 66 5.99 -30.95 2.09
C SER A 66 7.34 -30.43 2.57
N LEU A 67 7.43 -29.11 2.79
CA LEU A 67 8.63 -28.50 3.38
C LEU A 67 8.79 -28.84 4.86
N PHE A 68 7.67 -29.04 5.55
CA PHE A 68 7.60 -29.40 6.96
C PHE A 68 6.62 -30.54 7.10
N ASN A 69 7.08 -31.70 7.59
CA ASN A 69 6.23 -32.86 7.80
C ASN A 69 5.60 -32.85 9.20
N LEU A 70 4.35 -32.40 9.30
CA LEU A 70 3.65 -32.33 10.59
C LEU A 70 3.18 -33.70 11.09
N GLU A 71 3.14 -34.72 10.23
CA GLU A 71 2.65 -36.08 10.54
C GLU A 71 3.74 -37.04 11.01
N SER A 72 5.03 -36.76 10.75
CA SER A 72 6.11 -37.64 11.20
C SER A 72 6.37 -37.48 12.69
N ASP A 73 6.42 -38.60 13.42
CA ASP A 73 6.79 -38.67 14.85
C ASP A 73 8.14 -37.99 15.19
N ASP A 74 8.99 -37.75 14.17
CA ASP A 74 10.29 -37.11 14.31
C ASP A 74 10.26 -35.58 14.43
N LEU A 75 9.14 -34.91 14.10
CA LEU A 75 9.04 -33.45 14.13
C LEU A 75 8.44 -32.98 15.46
N ASP A 76 9.32 -32.68 16.42
CA ASP A 76 8.96 -32.15 17.73
C ASP A 76 8.18 -30.82 17.55
N ILE A 77 7.03 -30.67 18.22
CA ILE A 77 6.23 -29.43 18.20
C ILE A 77 7.11 -28.24 18.53
N ALA A 78 8.06 -28.43 19.45
CA ALA A 78 8.98 -27.38 19.87
C ALA A 78 9.75 -26.80 18.68
N SER A 79 10.12 -27.64 17.70
CA SER A 79 10.80 -27.19 16.48
C SER A 79 9.86 -26.38 15.56
N VAL A 80 8.61 -26.81 15.38
CA VAL A 80 7.59 -26.08 14.60
C VAL A 80 7.31 -24.72 15.24
N PHE A 81 7.11 -24.67 16.56
CA PHE A 81 6.92 -23.42 17.27
C PHE A 81 8.16 -22.55 17.31
N SER A 82 9.37 -23.13 17.33
CA SER A 82 10.61 -22.35 17.23
C SER A 82 10.63 -21.55 15.92
N VAL A 83 10.25 -22.16 14.80
CA VAL A 83 10.13 -21.46 13.50
C VAL A 83 9.07 -20.36 13.55
N VAL A 84 7.89 -20.64 14.09
CA VAL A 84 6.80 -19.65 14.22
C VAL A 84 7.23 -18.47 15.09
N LEU A 85 7.84 -18.73 16.24
CA LEU A 85 8.33 -17.71 17.17
C LEU A 85 9.48 -16.89 16.58
N ALA A 86 10.36 -17.50 15.78
CA ALA A 86 11.40 -16.78 15.04
C ALA A 86 10.77 -15.79 14.04
N ILE A 87 9.77 -16.22 13.27
CA ILE A 87 9.04 -15.34 12.35
C ILE A 87 8.35 -14.20 13.10
N TRP A 88 7.67 -14.51 14.22
CA TRP A 88 7.02 -13.50 15.05
C TRP A 88 8.03 -12.50 15.64
N SER A 89 9.21 -12.96 16.04
CA SER A 89 10.29 -12.09 16.54
C SER A 89 10.78 -11.12 15.48
N CYS A 90 10.91 -11.57 14.23
CA CYS A 90 11.22 -10.70 13.09
C CYS A 90 10.15 -9.61 12.91
N TYR A 91 8.86 -9.96 13.03
CA TYR A 91 7.79 -8.96 13.00
C TYR A 91 7.80 -8.03 14.22
N GLY A 92 8.21 -8.52 15.40
CA GLY A 92 8.43 -7.67 16.57
C GLY A 92 9.48 -6.59 16.33
N VAL A 93 10.58 -6.92 15.63
CA VAL A 93 11.59 -5.93 15.20
C VAL A 93 10.97 -4.90 14.25
N TYR A 94 10.14 -5.34 13.31
CA TYR A 94 9.42 -4.43 12.41
C TYR A 94 8.45 -3.50 13.16
N VAL A 95 7.73 -4.01 14.17
CA VAL A 95 6.87 -3.17 15.02
C VAL A 95 7.70 -2.13 15.79
N GLY A 96 8.86 -2.50 16.32
CA GLY A 96 9.79 -1.54 16.93
C GLY A 96 10.27 -0.47 15.93
N PHE A 97 10.50 -0.85 14.68
CA PHE A 97 10.80 0.09 13.60
C PHE A 97 9.63 1.06 13.32
N LEU A 98 8.39 0.57 13.31
CA LEU A 98 7.21 1.44 13.17
C LEU A 98 7.09 2.42 14.34
N GLN A 99 7.37 1.99 15.57
CA GLN A 99 7.40 2.88 16.74
C GLN A 99 8.46 3.98 16.58
N PHE A 100 9.66 3.65 16.07
CA PHE A 100 10.67 4.65 15.74
C PHE A 100 10.17 5.66 14.69
N MET A 101 9.49 5.18 13.65
CA MET A 101 8.97 6.03 12.58
C MET A 101 7.86 6.97 13.06
N VAL A 102 6.94 6.49 13.91
CA VAL A 102 5.89 7.31 14.54
C VAL A 102 6.49 8.29 15.54
N GLY A 103 7.53 7.89 16.28
CA GLY A 103 8.26 8.74 17.22
C GLY A 103 9.19 9.77 16.57
N TYR A 104 9.32 9.75 15.24
CA TYR A 104 10.17 10.68 14.49
C TYR A 104 9.49 12.06 14.36
N ASP A 105 9.46 12.82 15.46
CA ASP A 105 8.89 14.18 15.51
C ASP A 105 9.95 15.24 15.21
N ASN A 106 10.47 15.25 13.97
CA ASN A 106 11.36 16.33 13.53
C ASN A 106 10.51 17.49 12.97
N LYS A 107 9.85 18.26 13.85
CA LYS A 107 8.85 19.29 13.46
C LYS A 107 9.30 20.27 12.36
N GLU A 108 10.59 20.60 12.31
CA GLU A 108 11.13 21.56 11.34
C GLU A 108 11.42 20.97 9.95
N LYS A 109 11.72 19.66 9.85
CA LYS A 109 12.16 19.00 8.60
C LYS A 109 11.28 17.84 8.15
N GLY A 110 10.51 17.27 9.07
CA GLY A 110 9.63 16.12 8.88
C GLY A 110 8.29 16.47 8.24
N THR A 111 7.95 17.76 8.17
CA THR A 111 6.74 18.26 7.51
C THR A 111 7.08 18.94 6.18
N TYR A 112 6.17 18.83 5.20
CA TYR A 112 6.20 19.59 3.95
C TYR A 112 4.78 19.97 3.56
N LEU A 113 4.53 21.26 3.34
CA LEU A 113 3.19 21.80 3.05
C LEU A 113 2.13 21.34 4.08
N GLY A 114 2.51 21.24 5.37
CA GLY A 114 1.62 20.81 6.46
C GLY A 114 1.32 19.32 6.51
N TYR A 115 1.97 18.53 5.66
CA TYR A 115 1.89 17.07 5.66
C TYR A 115 3.13 16.44 6.27
N GLN A 116 2.94 15.37 7.06
CA GLN A 116 4.06 14.58 7.55
C GLN A 116 4.64 13.72 6.42
N LYS A 117 5.93 13.89 6.14
CA LYS A 117 6.64 13.16 5.09
C LYS A 117 6.61 11.64 5.29
N MET A 118 6.59 11.19 6.55
CA MET A 118 6.53 9.76 6.88
C MET A 118 5.16 9.15 6.55
N ASP A 119 4.07 9.89 6.75
CA ASP A 119 2.72 9.42 6.40
C ASP A 119 2.60 9.16 4.89
N PHE A 120 3.24 9.97 4.05
CA PHE A 120 3.25 9.73 2.60
C PHE A 120 4.03 8.47 2.20
N LEU A 121 5.07 8.11 2.96
CA LEU A 121 5.83 6.89 2.71
C LEU A 121 5.07 5.64 3.15
N THR A 122 4.30 5.71 4.24
CA THR A 122 3.50 4.59 4.73
C THR A 122 2.21 4.42 3.95
N ASP A 123 1.49 5.52 3.69
CA ASP A 123 0.20 5.50 3.00
C ASP A 123 0.31 4.98 1.58
N SER A 124 1.49 5.08 0.95
CA SER A 124 1.73 4.62 -0.41
C SER A 124 2.26 3.18 -0.50
N ASN A 125 2.63 2.56 0.62
CA ASN A 125 3.23 1.23 0.62
C ASN A 125 2.19 0.12 0.85
N VAL A 126 1.98 -0.72 -0.18
CA VAL A 126 1.00 -1.82 -0.14
C VAL A 126 1.31 -2.83 0.97
N TRP A 127 2.59 -3.12 1.23
CA TRP A 127 3.01 -4.11 2.23
C TRP A 127 2.74 -3.63 3.66
N TYR A 128 2.90 -2.32 3.91
CA TYR A 128 2.49 -1.67 5.15
C TYR A 128 0.99 -1.81 5.41
N HIS A 129 0.14 -1.53 4.40
CA HIS A 129 -1.30 -1.74 4.52
C HIS A 129 -1.67 -3.21 4.74
N LEU A 130 -0.93 -4.12 4.12
CA LEU A 130 -1.13 -5.56 4.30
C LEU A 130 -0.80 -5.99 5.74
N THR A 131 0.25 -5.46 6.36
CA THR A 131 0.52 -5.70 7.79
C THR A 131 -0.51 -5.11 8.73
N ASN A 132 -1.24 -4.06 8.31
CA ASN A 132 -2.29 -3.44 9.10
C ASN A 132 -3.69 -4.05 8.83
N SER A 133 -3.75 -5.13 8.03
CA SER A 133 -4.98 -5.81 7.65
C SER A 133 -5.36 -6.92 8.63
N TRP A 134 -6.64 -7.33 8.62
CA TRP A 134 -7.10 -8.45 9.44
C TRP A 134 -6.52 -9.79 8.99
N GLU A 135 -6.20 -9.92 7.70
CA GLU A 135 -5.59 -11.11 7.12
C GLU A 135 -4.21 -11.39 7.69
N PHE A 136 -3.44 -10.35 7.99
CA PHE A 136 -2.15 -10.50 8.66
C PHE A 136 -2.32 -11.05 10.08
N ILE A 137 -3.23 -10.47 10.86
CA ILE A 137 -3.53 -10.95 12.23
C ILE A 137 -4.03 -12.40 12.18
N GLY A 138 -4.93 -12.71 11.25
CA GLY A 138 -5.41 -14.06 11.01
C GLY A 138 -4.29 -15.03 10.63
N SER A 139 -3.33 -14.61 9.80
CA SER A 139 -2.18 -15.41 9.41
C SER A 139 -1.26 -15.72 10.59
N LEU A 140 -1.02 -14.75 11.47
CA LEU A 140 -0.26 -14.97 12.71
C LEU A 140 -0.99 -16.00 13.59
N LEU A 141 -2.29 -15.84 13.84
CA LEU A 141 -3.06 -16.80 14.64
C LEU A 141 -3.04 -18.21 14.04
N LEU A 142 -3.28 -18.33 12.73
CA LEU A 142 -3.29 -19.60 12.02
C LEU A 142 -1.92 -20.29 12.00
N SER A 143 -0.83 -19.52 12.08
CA SER A 143 0.53 -20.10 12.16
C SER A 143 0.75 -20.94 13.42
N ILE A 144 -0.01 -20.69 14.51
CA ILE A 144 0.01 -21.46 15.76
C ILE A 144 -1.13 -22.49 15.80
N ILE A 145 -2.34 -22.10 15.39
CA ILE A 145 -3.54 -22.93 15.52
C ILE A 145 -3.45 -24.18 14.63
N ILE A 146 -2.98 -24.06 13.39
CA ILE A 146 -2.99 -25.20 12.46
C ILE A 146 -2.07 -26.34 12.92
N PRO A 147 -0.82 -26.10 13.35
CA PRO A 147 0.02 -27.16 13.91
C PRO A 147 -0.59 -27.86 15.13
N LEU A 148 -1.29 -27.11 15.98
CA LEU A 148 -2.01 -27.70 17.13
C LEU A 148 -3.13 -28.62 16.66
N ILE A 149 -3.96 -28.18 15.71
CA ILE A 149 -5.04 -29.01 15.15
C ILE A 149 -4.49 -30.29 14.54
N VAL A 150 -3.44 -30.19 13.72
CA VAL A 150 -2.83 -31.37 13.07
C VAL A 150 -2.30 -32.37 14.10
N LYS A 151 -1.74 -31.90 15.21
CA LYS A 151 -1.26 -32.80 16.26
C LYS A 151 -2.37 -33.43 17.10
N PHE A 152 -3.39 -32.67 17.49
CA PHE A 152 -4.49 -33.20 18.30
C PHE A 152 -5.46 -34.06 17.50
N ASN A 153 -5.50 -33.89 16.18
CA ASN A 153 -6.33 -34.68 15.29
C ASN A 153 -5.45 -35.41 14.28
N ALA A 154 -5.10 -36.66 14.57
CA ALA A 154 -4.33 -37.53 13.68
C ALA A 154 -5.02 -37.83 12.33
N SER A 155 -6.31 -37.47 12.17
CA SER A 155 -7.02 -37.53 10.87
C SER A 155 -6.97 -36.21 10.08
N ALA A 156 -6.28 -35.19 10.59
CA ALA A 156 -6.10 -33.92 9.90
C ALA A 156 -5.30 -34.17 8.61
N GLY A 157 -5.99 -34.22 7.48
CA GLY A 157 -5.35 -34.54 6.21
C GLY A 157 -4.31 -33.51 5.77
N ILE A 158 -3.43 -33.95 4.87
CA ILE A 158 -2.31 -33.21 4.24
C ILE A 158 -2.67 -31.79 3.73
N HIS A 159 -3.95 -31.52 3.49
CA HIS A 159 -4.45 -30.20 3.12
C HIS A 159 -4.18 -29.13 4.19
N TYR A 160 -4.31 -29.45 5.48
CA TYR A 160 -4.03 -28.51 6.57
C TYR A 160 -2.55 -28.10 6.60
N GLN A 161 -1.67 -29.05 6.31
CA GLN A 161 -0.24 -28.82 6.21
C GLN A 161 0.11 -27.90 5.03
N TYR A 162 -0.53 -28.06 3.87
CA TYR A 162 -0.34 -27.13 2.74
C TYR A 162 -0.85 -25.72 3.04
N ILE A 163 -1.98 -25.60 3.74
CA ILE A 163 -2.50 -24.28 4.17
C ILE A 163 -1.50 -23.63 5.13
N TRP A 164 -0.99 -24.37 6.11
CA TRP A 164 -0.01 -23.85 7.05
C TRP A 164 1.29 -23.42 6.35
N GLN A 165 1.81 -24.23 5.44
CA GLN A 165 3.00 -23.88 4.64
C GLN A 165 2.77 -22.64 3.78
N ALA A 166 1.58 -22.48 3.21
CA ALA A 166 1.21 -21.28 2.46
C ALA A 166 1.22 -20.03 3.34
N ILE A 167 0.71 -20.13 4.57
CA ILE A 167 0.71 -19.03 5.55
C ILE A 167 2.14 -18.67 5.97
N ILE A 168 2.97 -19.67 6.31
CA ILE A 168 4.37 -19.44 6.68
C ILE A 168 5.16 -18.83 5.52
N GLY A 169 4.99 -19.35 4.31
CA GLY A 169 5.62 -18.81 3.11
C GLY A 169 5.21 -17.36 2.82
N PHE A 170 3.91 -17.05 2.95
CA PHE A 170 3.40 -15.70 2.85
C PHE A 170 4.03 -14.76 3.88
N LEU A 171 4.11 -15.18 5.16
CA LEU A 171 4.73 -14.38 6.22
C LEU A 171 6.21 -14.09 5.92
N LEU A 172 6.98 -15.09 5.48
CA LEU A 172 8.38 -14.89 5.12
C LEU A 172 8.55 -13.89 3.95
N ILE A 173 7.74 -14.03 2.90
CA ILE A 173 7.74 -13.12 1.76
C ILE A 173 7.39 -11.70 2.21
N LEU A 174 6.32 -11.55 3.00
CA LEU A 174 5.89 -10.27 3.54
C LEU A 174 7.02 -9.63 4.34
N PHE A 175 7.68 -10.36 5.23
CA PHE A 175 8.78 -9.83 6.05
C PHE A 175 9.95 -9.29 5.20
N ILE A 176 10.32 -9.98 4.11
CA ILE A 176 11.38 -9.50 3.20
C ILE A 176 11.00 -8.14 2.59
N PHE A 177 9.75 -7.98 2.16
CA PHE A 177 9.27 -6.71 1.61
C PHE A 177 9.18 -5.61 2.66
N LEU A 178 8.81 -5.94 3.89
CA LEU A 178 8.82 -4.99 5.00
C LEU A 178 10.24 -4.54 5.34
N LEU A 179 11.22 -5.44 5.33
CA LEU A 179 12.62 -5.08 5.55
C LEU A 179 13.12 -4.13 4.46
N LYS A 180 12.77 -4.39 3.19
CA LYS A 180 13.04 -3.47 2.08
C LYS A 180 12.38 -2.10 2.31
N PHE A 181 11.14 -2.07 2.77
CA PHE A 181 10.42 -0.84 3.11
C PHE A 181 11.12 -0.09 4.26
N SER A 182 11.47 -0.77 5.35
CA SER A 182 12.18 -0.18 6.49
C SER A 182 13.52 0.45 6.06
N LEU A 183 14.29 -0.22 5.21
CA LEU A 183 15.53 0.34 4.65
C LEU A 183 15.26 1.57 3.78
N LYS A 184 14.20 1.56 2.97
CA LYS A 184 13.79 2.71 2.14
C LYS A 184 13.46 3.91 3.04
N VAL A 185 12.64 3.71 4.07
CA VAL A 185 12.26 4.74 5.03
C VAL A 185 13.49 5.26 5.78
N ALA A 186 14.37 4.40 6.27
CA ALA A 186 15.61 4.81 6.94
C ALA A 186 16.48 5.69 6.03
N LYS A 187 16.65 5.29 4.77
CA LYS A 187 17.39 6.08 3.76
C LYS A 187 16.74 7.44 3.52
N THR A 188 15.42 7.48 3.37
CA THR A 188 14.68 8.74 3.18
C THR A 188 14.76 9.63 4.41
N THR A 189 14.73 9.07 5.62
CA THR A 189 14.93 9.80 6.87
C THR A 189 16.29 10.52 6.89
N ILE A 190 17.35 9.85 6.43
CA ILE A 190 18.69 10.45 6.29
C ILE A 190 18.67 11.60 5.28
N PHE A 191 17.99 11.45 4.15
CA PHE A 191 17.86 12.52 3.15
C PHE A 191 17.05 13.72 3.65
N ILE A 192 15.98 13.48 4.42
CA ILE A 192 15.21 14.53 5.08
C ILE A 192 16.11 15.31 6.04
N ASN A 193 16.91 14.63 6.85
CA ASN A 193 17.84 15.29 7.77
C ASN A 193 18.89 16.15 7.03
N LYS A 194 19.32 15.69 5.85
CA LYS A 194 20.25 16.39 4.96
C LYS A 194 19.60 17.42 4.03
N ASN A 195 18.28 17.63 4.09
CA ASN A 195 17.51 18.51 3.20
C ASN A 195 17.62 18.20 1.70
N THR A 196 17.96 16.96 1.32
CA THR A 196 18.12 16.54 -0.09
C THR A 196 16.96 15.66 -0.57
N ASP A 197 15.79 15.80 0.05
CA ASP A 197 14.59 14.97 -0.16
C ASP A 197 13.69 15.47 -1.30
N GLY A 198 14.26 16.10 -2.34
CA GLY A 198 13.52 16.73 -3.45
C GLY A 198 12.46 15.81 -4.09
N ARG A 199 12.79 14.54 -4.32
CA ARG A 199 11.85 13.55 -4.88
C ARG A 199 10.62 13.31 -3.99
N LEU A 200 10.77 13.36 -2.67
CA LEU A 200 9.65 13.19 -1.75
C LEU A 200 8.72 14.41 -1.77
N LYS A 201 9.29 15.60 -1.95
CA LYS A 201 8.53 16.84 -2.10
C LYS A 201 7.72 16.86 -3.40
N GLU A 202 8.32 16.46 -4.51
CA GLU A 202 7.66 16.30 -5.81
C GLU A 202 6.48 15.30 -5.73
N PHE A 203 6.66 14.19 -5.00
CA PHE A 203 5.58 13.22 -4.78
C PHE A 203 4.42 13.80 -3.96
N ILE A 204 4.73 14.52 -2.88
CA ILE A 204 3.72 15.19 -2.05
C ILE A 204 2.96 16.24 -2.87
N GLU A 205 3.68 17.03 -3.66
CA GLU A 205 3.10 17.99 -4.61
C GLU A 205 2.12 17.31 -5.58
N SER A 206 2.55 16.25 -6.27
CA SER A 206 1.70 15.49 -7.20
C SER A 206 0.43 14.92 -6.52
N ASP A 207 0.52 14.38 -5.29
CA ASP A 207 -0.68 13.88 -4.60
C ASP A 207 -1.63 15.02 -4.19
N ILE A 208 -1.09 16.15 -3.74
CA ILE A 208 -1.88 17.37 -3.46
C ILE A 208 -2.59 17.83 -4.74
N GLU A 209 -1.87 17.88 -5.87
CA GLU A 209 -2.42 18.25 -7.17
C GLU A 209 -3.61 17.37 -7.55
N ASN A 210 -3.40 16.05 -7.54
CA ASN A 210 -4.40 15.06 -7.90
C ASN A 210 -5.61 15.10 -6.97
N ARG A 211 -5.41 15.41 -5.69
CA ARG A 211 -6.50 15.57 -4.71
C ARG A 211 -7.32 16.82 -4.99
N TYR A 212 -6.67 17.96 -5.21
CA TYR A 212 -7.37 19.22 -5.47
C TYR A 212 -7.98 19.27 -6.86
N HIS A 213 -7.40 18.61 -7.85
CA HIS A 213 -8.03 18.39 -9.16
C HIS A 213 -9.33 17.58 -9.02
N ARG A 214 -9.36 16.54 -8.18
CA ARG A 214 -10.61 15.81 -7.86
C ARG A 214 -11.64 16.67 -7.15
N TYR A 215 -11.22 17.51 -6.20
CA TYR A 215 -12.14 18.44 -5.51
C TYR A 215 -12.71 19.49 -6.47
N PHE A 216 -11.87 20.04 -7.35
CA PHE A 216 -12.29 20.98 -8.37
C PHE A 216 -13.25 20.34 -9.37
N ASN A 217 -12.97 19.11 -9.84
CA ASN A 217 -13.89 18.38 -10.72
C ASN A 217 -15.25 18.10 -10.08
N ARG A 218 -15.31 17.86 -8.76
CA ARG A 218 -16.59 17.75 -8.04
C ARG A 218 -17.33 19.09 -8.01
N LEU A 219 -16.60 20.18 -7.83
CA LEU A 219 -17.12 21.53 -7.77
C LEU A 219 -17.64 22.01 -9.15
N LEU A 220 -16.97 21.62 -10.24
CA LEU A 220 -17.44 21.76 -11.62
C LEU A 220 -18.75 20.99 -11.85
N LYS A 221 -18.80 19.70 -11.51
CA LYS A 221 -20.00 18.85 -11.65
C LYS A 221 -21.21 19.38 -10.88
N GLN A 222 -20.97 20.07 -9.76
CA GLN A 222 -21.99 20.69 -8.93
C GLN A 222 -22.22 22.17 -9.28
N LYS A 223 -21.73 22.63 -10.43
CA LYS A 223 -21.96 23.97 -10.98
C LYS A 223 -21.69 25.08 -9.95
N PHE A 224 -20.64 24.91 -9.15
CA PHE A 224 -20.22 25.87 -8.12
C PHE A 224 -21.34 26.23 -7.12
N SER A 225 -22.27 25.32 -6.83
CA SER A 225 -23.33 25.56 -5.85
C SER A 225 -22.76 26.05 -4.51
N HIS A 226 -23.56 26.81 -3.74
CA HIS A 226 -23.11 27.34 -2.44
C HIS A 226 -22.57 26.24 -1.51
N GLY A 227 -23.22 25.07 -1.46
CA GLY A 227 -22.75 23.92 -0.69
C GLY A 227 -21.39 23.38 -1.17
N ALA A 228 -21.22 23.25 -2.49
CA ALA A 228 -19.97 22.78 -3.10
C ALA A 228 -18.80 23.71 -2.78
N ARG A 229 -18.99 25.03 -2.97
CA ARG A 229 -18.00 26.06 -2.66
C ARG A 229 -17.62 26.05 -1.18
N LYS A 230 -18.61 26.03 -0.29
CA LYS A 230 -18.39 25.95 1.15
C LYS A 230 -17.59 24.70 1.55
N SER A 231 -17.88 23.56 0.93
CA SER A 231 -17.16 22.31 1.18
C SER A 231 -15.70 22.38 0.71
N TYR A 232 -15.45 22.90 -0.49
CA TYR A 232 -14.11 23.09 -1.04
C TYR A 232 -13.27 24.03 -0.17
N PHE A 233 -13.78 25.22 0.15
CA PHE A 233 -13.05 26.16 1.00
C PHE A 233 -12.88 25.67 2.44
N LYS A 234 -13.79 24.82 2.94
CA LYS A 234 -13.59 24.13 4.22
C LYS A 234 -12.38 23.21 4.17
N GLN A 235 -12.20 22.44 3.08
CA GLN A 235 -11.02 21.59 2.90
C GLN A 235 -9.73 22.42 2.78
N VAL A 236 -9.73 23.46 1.95
CA VAL A 236 -8.60 24.40 1.82
C VAL A 236 -8.22 24.97 3.19
N ARG A 237 -9.20 25.44 3.97
CA ARG A 237 -8.95 26.01 5.30
C ARG A 237 -8.37 24.98 6.28
N VAL A 238 -8.86 23.74 6.25
CA VAL A 238 -8.33 22.65 7.09
C VAL A 238 -6.89 22.35 6.71
N ASP A 239 -6.57 22.23 5.42
CA ASP A 239 -5.20 21.91 5.00
C ASP A 239 -4.24 23.08 5.25
N LEU A 240 -4.65 24.32 4.98
CA LEU A 240 -3.89 25.53 5.34
C LEU A 240 -3.62 25.65 6.84
N SER A 241 -4.54 25.16 7.69
CA SER A 241 -4.36 25.22 9.15
C SER A 241 -3.28 24.27 9.67
N LYS A 242 -2.86 23.30 8.86
CA LYS A 242 -1.77 22.37 9.16
C LYS A 242 -0.39 22.92 8.76
N ILE A 243 -0.37 24.02 8.01
CA ILE A 243 0.86 24.67 7.56
C ILE A 243 1.18 25.78 8.55
N ASP A 244 2.37 25.75 9.13
CA ASP A 244 2.78 26.78 10.10
C ASP A 244 3.37 28.02 9.40
N ASN A 245 4.17 27.81 8.35
CA ASN A 245 4.91 28.85 7.66
C ASN A 245 4.06 29.59 6.60
N ALA A 246 4.10 30.92 6.61
CA ALA A 246 3.43 31.77 5.63
C ALA A 246 3.95 31.57 4.20
N LYS A 247 5.25 31.28 4.03
CA LYS A 247 5.84 30.99 2.71
C LYS A 247 5.25 29.71 2.13
N ASP A 248 5.18 28.66 2.93
CA ASP A 248 4.63 27.36 2.49
C ASP A 248 3.12 27.44 2.25
N LYS A 249 2.40 28.30 2.97
CA LYS A 249 0.99 28.61 2.65
C LYS A 249 0.85 29.27 1.29
N SER A 250 1.73 30.22 0.95
CA SER A 250 1.74 30.86 -0.37
C SER A 250 2.02 29.84 -1.47
N THR A 251 3.07 29.01 -1.30
CA THR A 251 3.42 27.95 -2.25
C THR A 251 2.27 26.95 -2.42
N PHE A 252 1.62 26.54 -1.34
CA PHE A 252 0.47 25.63 -1.38
C PHE A 252 -0.71 26.21 -2.17
N LEU A 253 -1.00 27.50 -1.97
CA LEU A 253 -2.08 28.18 -2.68
C LEU A 253 -1.75 28.35 -4.17
N GLU A 254 -0.54 28.77 -4.50
CA GLU A 254 -0.06 28.81 -5.89
C GLU A 254 -0.24 27.45 -6.56
N PHE A 255 0.16 26.37 -5.88
CA PHE A 255 0.08 25.02 -6.41
C PHE A 255 -1.37 24.55 -6.69
N ILE A 256 -2.32 24.89 -5.82
CA ILE A 256 -3.73 24.49 -5.98
C ILE A 256 -4.46 25.32 -7.04
N TYR A 257 -4.14 26.61 -7.16
CA TYR A 257 -4.86 27.52 -8.06
C TYR A 257 -4.20 27.67 -9.44
N CYS A 258 -2.88 27.53 -9.57
CA CYS A 258 -2.18 27.65 -10.85
C CYS A 258 -2.33 26.40 -11.74
N ASN A 259 -2.60 25.23 -11.17
CA ASN A 259 -2.78 23.98 -11.92
C ASN A 259 -4.17 23.83 -12.56
N ILE A 260 -5.04 24.83 -12.43
CA ILE A 260 -6.34 24.82 -13.09
C ILE A 260 -6.19 25.51 -14.45
N SER A 261 -6.14 24.73 -15.54
CA SER A 261 -5.98 25.29 -16.88
C SER A 261 -7.16 26.21 -17.21
N SER A 262 -6.86 27.48 -17.51
CA SER A 262 -7.90 28.47 -17.85
C SER A 262 -8.69 28.06 -19.10
N GLU A 263 -8.07 27.32 -20.02
CA GLU A 263 -8.67 26.87 -21.27
C GLU A 263 -9.71 25.76 -21.09
N GLU A 264 -9.48 24.76 -20.22
CA GLU A 264 -10.50 23.76 -19.89
C GLU A 264 -11.70 24.38 -19.17
N ILE A 265 -11.44 25.32 -18.25
CA ILE A 265 -12.52 26.00 -17.54
C ILE A 265 -13.37 26.80 -18.54
N ILE A 266 -12.76 27.53 -19.48
CA ILE A 266 -13.48 28.32 -20.48
C ILE A 266 -14.33 27.43 -21.39
N GLY A 267 -13.86 26.23 -21.74
CA GLY A 267 -14.65 25.25 -22.49
C GLY A 267 -15.91 24.81 -21.74
N ILE A 268 -15.76 24.45 -20.45
CA ILE A 268 -16.85 23.95 -19.60
C ILE A 268 -17.85 25.05 -19.23
N LEU A 269 -17.38 26.29 -19.02
CA LEU A 269 -18.23 27.44 -18.72
C LEU A 269 -19.18 27.82 -19.87
N LYS A 270 -18.91 27.39 -21.11
CA LYS A 270 -19.84 27.62 -22.23
C LYS A 270 -21.13 26.82 -22.11
N GLU A 271 -21.13 25.73 -21.34
CA GLU A 271 -22.30 24.89 -21.09
C GLU A 271 -23.11 25.33 -19.85
N PHE A 272 -22.66 26.39 -19.17
CA PHE A 272 -23.26 26.86 -17.92
C PHE A 272 -24.39 27.85 -18.16
N GLU A 273 -25.45 27.74 -17.37
CA GLU A 273 -26.53 28.73 -17.38
C GLU A 273 -26.08 30.03 -16.66
N VAL A 274 -26.82 31.12 -16.87
CA VAL A 274 -26.50 32.44 -16.27
C VAL A 274 -26.34 32.36 -14.75
N GLY A 275 -27.14 31.54 -14.07
CA GLY A 275 -27.03 31.31 -12.62
C GLY A 275 -25.75 30.57 -12.20
N ASP A 276 -25.27 29.64 -13.04
CA ASP A 276 -24.04 28.88 -12.81
C ASP A 276 -22.80 29.78 -13.01
N ILE A 277 -22.86 30.70 -13.99
CA ILE A 277 -21.82 31.72 -14.22
C ILE A 277 -21.73 32.67 -13.02
N PHE A 278 -22.87 33.06 -12.42
CA PHE A 278 -22.87 33.85 -11.19
C PHE A 278 -22.20 33.10 -10.03
N ASN A 279 -22.50 31.82 -9.86
CA ASN A 279 -21.90 30.97 -8.84
C ASN A 279 -20.37 30.83 -9.01
N TYR A 280 -19.90 30.66 -10.25
CA TYR A 280 -18.47 30.67 -10.58
C TYR A 280 -17.81 32.01 -10.24
N LYS A 281 -18.46 33.14 -10.55
CA LYS A 281 -17.93 34.47 -10.22
C LYS A 281 -17.73 34.68 -8.71
N CYS A 282 -18.61 34.14 -7.85
CA CYS A 282 -18.35 34.19 -6.40
C CYS A 282 -17.43 33.08 -5.87
N PHE A 283 -16.91 32.19 -6.73
CA PHE A 283 -15.80 31.31 -6.38
C PHE A 283 -14.43 31.98 -6.62
N ILE A 284 -14.31 32.81 -7.67
CA ILE A 284 -13.07 33.54 -7.99
C ILE A 284 -12.83 34.76 -7.09
N LYS A 285 -13.91 35.38 -6.58
CA LYS A 285 -13.84 36.50 -5.62
C LYS A 285 -13.50 36.01 -4.22
#